data_AF-A0A1A2VI31-F1
#
_entry.id   AF-A0A1A2VI31-F1
#
_cell.length_a   1.000
_cell.length_b   1.000
_cell.length_c   1.000
_cell.angle_alpha   90.00
_cell.angle_beta   90.00
_cell.angle_gamma   90.00
#
_symmetry.space_group_name_H-M   'P 1'
#
loop_
_entity.id
_entity.type
_entity.pdbx_description
1 polymer ?
#
loop_
_entity_poly.entity_id
_entity_poly.type
_entity_poly.pdbx_seq_one_letter_code
_entity_poly.pdbx_strand_id
1 'polypeptide(L)'
;MITEPAKTFSRVFRGYDPAAVDAFIEVLLAKQKLLIDEVQNQRTRRNECGDEAAALRIEVACLKDEVAVLSDISPSPYAMQHWMAKMMRRAVDETSRMQAEARAEAEALIALAEAEAETARRERREMLEDMAAQRKALETECQETRNKLDAELARMRAEAQSEIDEAWQDAKHERDQLLTDAQEQARRAVDEASQQRIMILEELTGVRRDLEGVPAAYQERKNPPEGSVVVPLRPENQQEVSPR
;
A
#
# COMPACT_ATOMS: atom_id res chain seq x y z
N MET A 1 -27.72 64.61 27.79
CA MET A 1 -26.35 64.21 27.46
C MET A 1 -25.56 64.10 28.75
N ILE A 2 -25.12 62.90 29.10
CA ILE A 2 -24.27 62.68 30.28
C ILE A 2 -22.83 62.79 29.76
N THR A 3 -22.20 63.94 29.99
CA THR A 3 -20.78 64.12 29.66
C THR A 3 -19.96 63.53 30.80
N GLU A 4 -19.23 62.44 30.52
CA GLU A 4 -18.30 61.86 31.49
C GLU A 4 -17.20 62.89 31.86
N PRO A 5 -16.86 63.05 33.14
CA PRO A 5 -15.83 64.00 33.57
C PRO A 5 -14.45 63.61 33.03
N ALA A 6 -13.64 64.61 32.66
CA ALA A 6 -12.31 64.41 32.08
C ALA A 6 -11.38 63.65 33.05
N LYS A 7 -10.86 62.50 32.63
CA LYS A 7 -9.98 61.66 33.45
C LYS A 7 -8.54 62.20 33.43
N THR A 8 -7.94 62.37 34.61
CA THR A 8 -6.56 62.85 34.77
C THR A 8 -5.59 61.70 35.06
N PHE A 9 -4.53 61.57 34.26
CA PHE A 9 -3.48 60.57 34.43
C PHE A 9 -2.35 61.08 35.35
N SER A 10 -1.68 60.17 36.07
CA SER A 10 -0.49 60.49 36.88
C SER A 10 0.71 60.84 35.98
N ARG A 11 1.56 61.78 36.42
CA ARG A 11 2.78 62.21 35.70
C ARG A 11 4.02 61.50 36.23
N VAL A 12 4.88 61.03 35.32
CA VAL A 12 6.21 60.46 35.56
C VAL A 12 7.27 61.43 34.99
N PHE A 13 8.55 61.24 35.33
CA PHE A 13 9.70 62.13 35.04
C PHE A 13 9.84 62.61 33.58
N ARG A 14 9.13 62.02 32.61
CA ARG A 14 9.08 62.45 31.20
C ARG A 14 7.68 62.47 30.56
N GLY A 15 6.59 62.58 31.32
CA GLY A 15 5.24 62.67 30.74
C GLY A 15 4.15 62.05 31.60
N TYR A 16 3.07 61.58 30.99
CA TYR A 16 2.08 60.73 31.65
C TYR A 16 2.57 59.28 31.71
N ASP A 17 2.07 58.50 32.66
CA ASP A 17 2.32 57.06 32.71
C ASP A 17 1.75 56.37 31.44
N PRO A 18 2.61 55.84 30.55
CA PRO A 18 2.15 55.29 29.27
C PRO A 18 1.21 54.10 29.48
N ALA A 19 1.44 53.26 30.50
CA ALA A 19 0.59 52.09 30.75
C ALA A 19 -0.84 52.48 31.16
N ALA A 20 -0.99 53.54 31.97
CA ALA A 20 -2.29 54.05 32.39
C ALA A 20 -3.06 54.72 31.24
N VAL A 21 -2.34 55.39 30.33
CA VAL A 21 -2.92 56.02 29.13
C VAL A 21 -3.34 54.95 28.12
N ASP A 22 -2.48 53.97 27.85
CA ASP A 22 -2.77 52.87 26.91
C ASP A 22 -3.98 52.05 27.37
N ALA A 23 -4.04 51.68 28.65
CA ALA A 23 -5.20 50.99 29.22
C ALA A 23 -6.51 51.81 29.08
N PHE A 24 -6.43 53.13 29.17
CA PHE A 24 -7.61 53.99 28.96
C PHE A 24 -7.99 54.13 27.49
N ILE A 25 -7.02 54.19 26.58
CA ILE A 25 -7.25 54.17 25.14
C ILE A 25 -7.93 52.85 24.75
N GLU A 26 -7.49 51.72 25.29
CA GLU A 26 -8.13 50.42 25.07
C GLU A 26 -9.58 50.40 25.55
N VAL A 27 -9.88 50.93 26.74
CA VAL A 27 -11.25 51.04 27.26
C VAL A 27 -12.11 51.96 26.39
N LEU A 28 -11.56 53.08 25.91
CA LEU A 28 -12.28 53.98 25.00
C LEU A 28 -12.54 53.33 23.64
N LEU A 29 -11.57 52.60 23.09
CA LEU A 29 -11.73 51.86 21.84
C LEU A 29 -12.77 50.74 21.99
N ALA A 30 -12.79 50.04 23.12
CA ALA A 30 -13.81 49.04 23.43
C ALA A 30 -15.22 49.68 23.53
N LYS A 31 -15.32 50.83 24.21
CA LYS A 31 -16.58 51.59 24.31
C LYS A 31 -17.03 52.12 22.95
N GLN A 32 -16.10 52.62 22.13
CA GLN A 32 -16.39 53.09 20.78
C GLN A 32 -16.91 51.94 19.90
N LYS A 33 -16.25 50.77 19.94
CA LYS A 33 -16.71 49.57 19.23
C LYS A 33 -18.11 49.16 19.66
N LEU A 34 -18.36 49.07 20.97
CA LEU A 34 -19.69 48.73 21.51
C LEU A 34 -20.77 49.72 21.04
N LEU A 35 -20.49 51.02 21.04
CA LEU A 35 -21.45 52.03 20.56
C LEU A 35 -21.68 51.93 19.05
N ILE A 36 -20.65 51.62 18.26
CA ILE A 36 -20.79 51.41 16.82
C ILE A 36 -21.66 50.17 16.56
N ASP A 37 -21.38 49.06 17.25
CA ASP A 37 -22.13 47.81 17.13
C ASP A 37 -23.60 48.01 17.53
N GLU A 38 -23.85 48.73 18.63
CA GLU A 38 -25.21 49.06 19.07
C GLU A 38 -25.93 49.96 18.05
N VAL A 39 -25.27 50.98 17.49
CA VAL A 39 -25.88 51.80 16.43
C VAL A 39 -26.19 50.98 15.19
N GLN A 40 -25.32 50.03 14.82
CA GLN A 40 -25.56 49.12 13.69
C GLN A 40 -26.76 48.20 13.97
N ASN A 41 -26.83 47.60 15.15
CA ASN A 41 -27.95 46.78 15.60
C ASN A 41 -29.28 47.54 15.63
N GLN A 42 -29.27 48.80 16.09
CA GLN A 42 -30.48 49.64 16.07
C GLN A 42 -30.89 49.99 14.64
N ARG A 43 -29.93 50.16 13.72
CA ARG A 43 -30.22 50.40 12.29
C ARG A 43 -30.81 49.17 11.62
N THR A 44 -30.30 47.97 11.88
CA THR A 44 -30.87 46.73 11.33
C THR A 44 -32.29 46.54 11.81
N ARG A 45 -32.53 46.64 13.13
CA ARG A 45 -33.88 46.56 13.72
C ARG A 45 -34.86 47.56 13.14
N ARG A 46 -34.44 48.82 12.99
CA ARG A 46 -35.29 49.86 12.41
C ARG A 46 -35.64 49.55 10.94
N ASN A 47 -34.69 48.99 10.18
CA ASN A 47 -34.94 48.61 8.80
C ASN A 47 -35.92 47.42 8.74
N GLU A 48 -35.72 46.39 9.56
CA GLU A 48 -36.63 45.24 9.70
C GLU A 48 -38.06 45.69 10.04
N CYS A 49 -38.24 46.54 11.06
CA CYS A 49 -39.54 47.12 11.39
C CYS A 49 -40.13 47.96 10.25
N GLY A 50 -39.27 48.62 9.45
CA GLY A 50 -39.69 49.38 8.28
C GLY A 50 -40.23 48.49 7.17
N ASP A 51 -39.56 47.37 6.91
CA ASP A 51 -39.95 46.36 5.92
C ASP A 51 -41.25 45.67 6.33
N GLU A 52 -41.39 45.30 7.61
CA GLU A 52 -42.64 44.76 8.18
C GLU A 52 -43.81 45.76 8.02
N ALA A 53 -43.58 47.04 8.35
CA ALA A 53 -44.61 48.07 8.19
C ALA A 53 -45.00 48.27 6.71
N ALA A 54 -44.07 48.12 5.77
CA ALA A 54 -44.37 48.16 4.35
C ALA A 54 -45.22 46.95 3.92
N ALA A 55 -44.86 45.74 4.36
CA ALA A 55 -45.61 44.51 4.11
C ALA A 55 -47.05 44.61 4.64
N LEU A 56 -47.24 45.05 5.88
CA LEU A 56 -48.56 45.22 6.49
C LEU A 56 -49.41 46.28 5.76
N ARG A 57 -48.81 47.36 5.25
CA ARG A 57 -49.54 48.35 4.43
C ARG A 57 -50.04 47.75 3.12
N ILE A 58 -49.24 46.90 2.49
CA ILE A 58 -49.64 46.18 1.26
C ILE A 58 -50.79 45.23 1.59
N GLU A 59 -50.69 44.44 2.66
CA GLU A 59 -51.74 43.52 3.08
C GLU A 59 -53.06 44.25 3.39
N VAL A 60 -53.01 45.35 4.15
CA VAL A 60 -54.20 46.16 4.44
C VAL A 60 -54.82 46.74 3.18
N ALA A 61 -54.02 47.13 2.18
CA ALA A 61 -54.55 47.60 0.90
C ALA A 61 -55.28 46.46 0.16
N CYS A 62 -54.68 45.26 0.09
CA CYS A 62 -55.32 44.09 -0.50
C CYS A 62 -56.63 43.69 0.21
N LEU A 63 -56.62 43.69 1.56
CA LEU A 63 -57.82 43.39 2.35
C LEU A 63 -58.92 44.44 2.17
N LYS A 64 -58.57 45.72 2.02
CA LYS A 64 -59.54 46.78 1.73
C LYS A 64 -60.18 46.60 0.36
N ASP A 65 -59.39 46.26 -0.65
CA ASP A 65 -59.90 45.97 -1.99
C ASP A 65 -60.85 44.75 -1.96
N GLU A 66 -60.52 43.72 -1.18
CA GLU A 66 -61.38 42.55 -0.99
C GLU A 66 -62.69 42.90 -0.27
N VAL A 67 -62.64 43.67 0.81
CA VAL A 67 -63.83 44.13 1.53
C VAL A 67 -64.72 44.98 0.63
N ALA A 68 -64.13 45.88 -0.17
CA ALA A 68 -64.88 46.71 -1.12
C ALA A 68 -65.65 45.82 -2.12
N VAL A 69 -64.99 44.80 -2.69
CA VAL A 69 -65.61 43.85 -3.62
C VAL A 69 -66.72 43.01 -2.98
N LEU A 70 -66.58 42.65 -1.70
CA LEU A 70 -67.61 41.91 -0.96
C LEU A 70 -68.78 42.82 -0.52
N SER A 71 -68.55 44.12 -0.37
CA SER A 71 -69.55 45.07 0.11
C SER A 71 -70.45 45.68 -0.98
N ASP A 72 -70.03 45.64 -2.25
CA ASP A 72 -70.78 46.18 -3.40
C ASP A 72 -71.93 45.26 -3.88
N ILE A 73 -72.69 44.66 -2.96
CA ILE A 73 -73.83 43.80 -3.29
C ILE A 73 -75.11 44.65 -3.32
N SER A 74 -75.51 45.07 -4.53
CA SER A 74 -76.88 45.50 -4.76
C SER A 74 -77.82 44.27 -4.72
N PRO A 75 -79.01 44.33 -4.09
CA PRO A 75 -79.98 43.23 -4.06
C PRO A 75 -80.58 42.85 -5.43
N SER A 76 -80.19 43.55 -6.50
CA SER A 76 -80.67 43.29 -7.86
C SER A 76 -80.09 41.96 -8.40
N PRO A 77 -80.91 41.09 -9.02
CA PRO A 77 -80.44 39.85 -9.65
C PRO A 77 -79.28 40.04 -10.64
N TYR A 78 -79.25 41.15 -11.38
CA TYR A 78 -78.19 41.47 -12.34
C TYR A 78 -76.85 41.77 -11.64
N ALA A 79 -76.89 42.46 -10.49
CA ALA A 79 -75.70 42.75 -9.71
C ALA A 79 -75.09 41.47 -9.11
N MET A 80 -75.93 40.52 -8.67
CA MET A 80 -75.48 39.21 -8.21
C MET A 80 -74.84 38.38 -9.34
N GLN A 81 -75.39 38.40 -10.55
CA GLN A 81 -74.79 37.72 -11.71
C GLN A 81 -73.42 38.31 -12.07
N HIS A 82 -73.31 39.64 -12.09
CA HIS A 82 -72.05 40.32 -12.35
C HIS A 82 -70.99 40.01 -11.27
N TRP A 83 -71.41 40.02 -10.00
CA TRP A 83 -70.56 39.65 -8.87
C TRP A 83 -70.09 38.19 -8.96
N MET A 84 -70.99 37.23 -9.22
CA MET A 84 -70.63 35.83 -9.41
C MET A 84 -69.63 35.66 -10.55
N ALA A 85 -69.83 36.34 -11.68
CA ALA A 85 -68.89 36.29 -12.81
C ALA A 85 -67.51 36.91 -12.48
N LYS A 86 -67.46 37.93 -11.62
CA LYS A 86 -66.20 38.52 -11.12
C LYS A 86 -65.49 37.57 -10.17
N MET A 87 -66.23 36.94 -9.25
CA MET A 87 -65.67 35.96 -8.31
C MET A 87 -65.18 34.69 -9.01
N MET A 88 -65.91 34.17 -10.00
CA MET A 88 -65.47 33.02 -10.81
C MET A 88 -64.19 33.35 -11.58
N ARG A 89 -64.08 34.56 -12.16
CA ARG A 89 -62.85 34.99 -12.84
C ARG A 89 -61.67 35.05 -11.87
N ARG A 90 -61.84 35.67 -10.70
CA ARG A 90 -60.79 35.71 -9.66
C ARG A 90 -60.36 34.32 -9.22
N ALA A 91 -61.29 33.40 -9.03
CA ALA A 91 -60.96 32.01 -8.68
C ALA A 91 -60.16 31.31 -9.79
N VAL A 92 -60.54 31.51 -11.06
CA VAL A 92 -59.77 30.98 -12.21
C VAL A 92 -58.37 31.58 -12.27
N ASP A 93 -58.24 32.89 -12.09
CA ASP A 93 -56.94 33.57 -12.10
C ASP A 93 -56.04 33.08 -10.95
N GLU A 94 -56.59 32.92 -9.75
CA GLU A 94 -55.86 32.40 -8.59
C GLU A 94 -55.42 30.95 -8.81
N THR A 95 -56.31 30.08 -9.30
CA THR A 95 -55.93 28.69 -9.60
C THR A 95 -54.87 28.60 -10.71
N SER A 96 -54.92 29.50 -11.70
CA SER A 96 -53.91 29.58 -12.76
C SER A 96 -52.56 30.02 -12.22
N ARG A 97 -52.55 30.99 -11.29
CA ARG A 97 -51.36 31.43 -10.58
C ARG A 97 -50.76 30.31 -9.73
N MET A 98 -51.57 29.66 -8.90
CA MET A 98 -51.13 28.53 -8.07
C MET A 98 -50.57 27.39 -8.93
N GLN A 99 -51.18 27.11 -10.09
CA GLN A 99 -50.68 26.11 -11.02
C GLN A 99 -49.32 26.50 -11.62
N ALA A 100 -49.13 27.77 -11.97
CA ALA A 100 -47.86 28.27 -12.49
C ALA A 100 -46.75 28.19 -11.43
N GLU A 101 -47.05 28.59 -10.19
CA GLU A 101 -46.12 28.50 -9.05
C GLU A 101 -45.74 27.04 -8.76
N ALA A 102 -46.72 26.13 -8.68
CA ALA A 102 -46.46 24.71 -8.47
C ALA A 102 -45.63 24.07 -9.60
N ARG A 103 -45.82 24.50 -10.85
CA ARG A 103 -44.99 24.05 -11.97
C ARG A 103 -43.56 24.58 -11.86
N ALA A 104 -43.38 25.84 -11.52
CA ALA A 104 -42.06 26.44 -11.34
C ALA A 104 -41.30 25.78 -10.18
N GLU A 105 -41.97 25.48 -9.07
CA GLU A 105 -41.40 24.73 -7.95
C GLU A 105 -41.00 23.31 -8.35
N ALA A 106 -41.87 22.60 -9.09
CA ALA A 106 -41.56 21.27 -9.58
C ALA A 106 -40.36 21.27 -10.54
N GLU A 107 -40.28 22.23 -11.46
CA GLU A 107 -39.15 22.40 -12.36
C GLU A 107 -37.85 22.72 -11.60
N ALA A 108 -37.92 23.56 -10.56
CA ALA A 108 -36.78 23.85 -9.71
C ALA A 108 -36.28 22.62 -8.93
N LEU A 109 -37.19 21.79 -8.42
CA LEU A 109 -36.84 20.54 -7.75
C LEU A 109 -36.22 19.52 -8.71
N ILE A 110 -36.74 19.43 -9.94
CA ILE A 110 -36.15 18.57 -10.98
C ILE A 110 -34.74 19.05 -11.31
N ALA A 111 -34.55 20.35 -11.55
CA ALA A 111 -33.24 20.91 -11.86
C ALA A 111 -32.22 20.69 -10.72
N LEU A 112 -32.65 20.82 -9.46
CA LEU A 112 -31.80 20.51 -8.31
C LEU A 112 -31.42 19.03 -8.28
N ALA A 113 -32.39 18.13 -8.44
CA ALA A 113 -32.14 16.69 -8.45
C ALA A 113 -31.23 16.26 -9.61
N GLU A 114 -31.36 16.88 -10.78
CA GLU A 114 -30.46 16.65 -11.93
C GLU A 114 -29.04 17.13 -11.62
N ALA A 115 -28.88 18.32 -11.04
CA ALA A 115 -27.58 18.83 -10.64
C ALA A 115 -26.89 17.93 -9.60
N GLU A 116 -27.62 17.47 -8.59
CA GLU A 116 -27.11 16.51 -7.59
C GLU A 116 -26.77 15.15 -8.20
N ALA A 117 -27.58 14.66 -9.15
CA ALA A 117 -27.28 13.43 -9.86
C ALA A 117 -26.02 13.57 -10.73
N GLU A 118 -25.78 14.73 -11.33
CA GLU A 118 -24.56 15.01 -12.08
C GLU A 118 -23.33 15.10 -11.19
N THR A 119 -23.40 15.78 -10.04
CA THR A 119 -22.27 15.84 -9.10
C THR A 119 -21.93 14.44 -8.59
N ALA A 120 -22.94 13.66 -8.17
CA ALA A 120 -22.73 12.27 -7.73
C ALA A 120 -22.12 11.38 -8.83
N ARG A 121 -22.49 11.59 -10.11
CA ARG A 121 -21.88 10.89 -11.25
C ARG A 121 -20.42 11.29 -11.48
N ARG A 122 -20.07 12.56 -11.27
CA ARG A 122 -18.69 13.05 -11.38
C ARG A 122 -17.83 12.47 -10.27
N GLU A 123 -18.28 12.58 -9.02
CA GLU A 123 -17.60 12.02 -7.85
C GLU A 123 -17.38 10.50 -7.99
N ARG A 124 -18.41 9.76 -8.43
CA ARG A 124 -18.27 8.32 -8.68
C ARG A 124 -17.22 8.02 -9.74
N ARG A 125 -17.12 8.84 -10.80
CA ARG A 125 -16.14 8.65 -11.86
C ARG A 125 -14.73 8.90 -11.34
N GLU A 126 -14.53 9.98 -10.59
CA GLU A 126 -13.25 10.31 -9.95
C GLU A 126 -12.81 9.17 -9.01
N MET A 127 -13.70 8.67 -8.15
CA MET A 127 -13.40 7.52 -7.29
C MET A 127 -13.00 6.26 -8.09
N LEU A 128 -13.65 6.00 -9.22
CA LEU A 128 -13.30 4.86 -10.07
C LEU A 128 -11.94 5.04 -10.75
N GLU A 129 -11.61 6.26 -11.16
CA GLU A 129 -10.31 6.62 -11.74
C GLU A 129 -9.19 6.49 -10.70
N ASP A 130 -9.41 6.97 -9.48
CA ASP A 130 -8.48 6.83 -8.36
C ASP A 130 -8.23 5.36 -8.00
N MET A 131 -9.30 4.57 -7.90
CA MET A 131 -9.19 3.13 -7.64
C MET A 131 -8.47 2.39 -8.77
N ALA A 132 -8.68 2.80 -10.02
CA ALA A 132 -7.95 2.23 -11.16
C ALA A 132 -6.47 2.62 -11.14
N ALA A 133 -6.13 3.86 -10.75
CA ALA A 133 -4.76 4.31 -10.59
C ALA A 133 -4.05 3.54 -9.45
N GLN A 134 -4.70 3.36 -8.30
CA GLN A 134 -4.18 2.58 -7.18
C GLN A 134 -3.94 1.12 -7.57
N ARG A 135 -4.88 0.49 -8.29
CA ARG A 135 -4.70 -0.88 -8.79
C ARG A 135 -3.48 -1.00 -9.70
N LYS A 136 -3.32 -0.08 -10.65
CA LYS A 136 -2.15 -0.07 -11.55
C LYS A 136 -0.84 0.11 -10.77
N ALA A 137 -0.80 1.02 -9.80
CA ALA A 137 0.37 1.23 -8.95
C ALA A 137 0.73 -0.05 -8.19
N LEU A 138 -0.25 -0.69 -7.54
CA LEU A 138 -0.05 -1.96 -6.83
C LEU A 138 0.38 -3.08 -7.77
N GLU A 139 -0.18 -3.17 -8.97
CA GLU A 139 0.23 -4.14 -9.99
C GLU A 139 1.70 -3.93 -10.40
N THR A 140 2.13 -2.68 -10.60
CA THR A 140 3.54 -2.38 -10.90
C THR A 140 4.46 -2.74 -9.75
N GLU A 141 4.10 -2.42 -8.50
CA GLU A 141 4.89 -2.80 -7.32
C GLU A 141 4.96 -4.33 -7.13
N CYS A 142 3.85 -5.03 -7.34
CA CYS A 142 3.81 -6.50 -7.32
C CYS A 142 4.70 -7.09 -8.41
N GLN A 143 4.71 -6.49 -9.61
CA GLN A 143 5.55 -6.98 -10.69
C GLN A 143 7.03 -6.71 -10.42
N GLU A 144 7.38 -5.53 -9.89
CA GLU A 144 8.75 -5.19 -9.52
C GLU A 144 9.28 -6.09 -8.41
N THR A 145 8.48 -6.34 -7.38
CA THR A 145 8.86 -7.24 -6.27
C THR A 145 9.03 -8.68 -6.75
N ARG A 146 8.16 -9.18 -7.63
CA ARG A 146 8.34 -10.49 -8.28
C ARG A 146 9.64 -10.56 -9.06
N ASN A 147 9.90 -9.57 -9.92
CA ASN A 147 11.13 -9.52 -10.72
C ASN A 147 12.39 -9.49 -9.84
N LYS A 148 12.36 -8.77 -8.71
CA LYS A 148 13.47 -8.75 -7.73
C LYS A 148 13.70 -10.12 -7.10
N LEU A 149 12.63 -10.78 -6.64
CA LEU A 149 12.71 -12.13 -6.06
C LEU A 149 13.20 -13.16 -7.08
N ASP A 150 12.71 -13.10 -8.33
CA ASP A 150 13.17 -13.99 -9.38
C ASP A 150 14.66 -13.80 -9.70
N ALA A 151 15.14 -12.55 -9.69
CA ALA A 151 16.56 -12.24 -9.86
C ALA A 151 17.42 -12.75 -8.69
N GLU A 152 16.96 -12.59 -7.45
CA GLU A 152 17.63 -13.12 -6.25
C GLU A 152 17.67 -14.66 -6.27
N LEU A 153 16.57 -15.32 -6.63
CA LEU A 153 16.53 -16.78 -6.79
C LEU A 153 17.45 -17.27 -7.90
N ALA A 154 17.50 -16.57 -9.04
CA ALA A 154 18.42 -16.90 -10.13
C ALA A 154 19.88 -16.75 -9.68
N ARG A 155 20.20 -15.70 -8.92
CA ARG A 155 21.53 -15.47 -8.36
C ARG A 155 21.92 -16.58 -7.38
N MET A 156 21.08 -16.91 -6.41
CA MET A 156 21.38 -17.99 -5.44
C MET A 156 21.55 -19.34 -6.13
N ARG A 157 20.78 -19.63 -7.18
CA ARG A 157 20.95 -20.85 -7.98
C ARG A 157 22.29 -20.86 -8.72
N ALA A 158 22.71 -19.72 -9.28
CA ALA A 158 23.99 -19.60 -9.96
C ALA A 158 25.16 -19.73 -8.99
N GLU A 159 25.07 -19.11 -7.80
CA GLU A 159 26.06 -19.25 -6.72
C GLU A 159 26.17 -20.72 -6.28
N ALA A 160 25.04 -21.37 -5.98
CA ALA A 160 25.03 -22.78 -5.60
C ALA A 160 25.59 -23.70 -6.70
N GLN A 161 25.30 -23.42 -7.97
CA GLN A 161 25.87 -24.19 -9.09
C GLN A 161 27.38 -23.99 -9.19
N SER A 162 27.88 -22.76 -9.00
CA SER A 162 29.32 -22.47 -8.96
C SER A 162 30.00 -23.25 -7.84
N GLU A 163 29.43 -23.24 -6.63
CA GLU A 163 29.97 -23.98 -5.48
C GLU A 163 30.01 -25.50 -5.73
N ILE A 164 28.97 -26.05 -6.37
CA ILE A 164 28.95 -27.47 -6.76
C ILE A 164 30.04 -27.77 -7.79
N ASP A 165 30.18 -26.93 -8.82
CA ASP A 165 31.16 -27.13 -9.88
C ASP A 165 32.60 -27.00 -9.35
N GLU A 166 32.85 -26.05 -8.44
CA GLU A 166 34.13 -25.88 -7.74
C GLU A 166 34.44 -27.11 -6.88
N ALA A 167 33.53 -27.54 -6.02
CA ALA A 167 33.72 -28.73 -5.19
C ALA A 167 33.95 -30.01 -6.02
N TRP A 168 33.29 -30.11 -7.19
CA TRP A 168 33.50 -31.23 -8.11
C TRP A 168 34.88 -31.19 -8.76
N GLN A 169 35.36 -30.02 -9.15
CA GLN A 169 36.71 -29.83 -9.68
C GLN A 169 37.78 -30.17 -8.64
N ASP A 170 37.60 -29.69 -7.41
CA ASP A 170 38.51 -29.98 -6.30
C ASP A 170 38.58 -31.48 -6.00
N ALA A 171 37.43 -32.14 -5.86
CA ALA A 171 37.38 -33.59 -5.64
C ALA A 171 38.03 -34.38 -6.80
N LYS A 172 37.87 -33.91 -8.03
CA LYS A 172 38.53 -34.51 -9.20
C LYS A 172 40.04 -34.31 -9.16
N HIS A 173 40.51 -33.13 -8.79
CA HIS A 173 41.93 -32.84 -8.63
C HIS A 173 42.57 -33.69 -7.53
N GLU A 174 41.93 -33.81 -6.36
CA GLU A 174 42.39 -34.67 -5.26
C GLU A 174 42.47 -36.14 -5.71
N ARG A 175 41.44 -36.64 -6.40
CA ARG A 175 41.45 -37.99 -6.96
C ARG A 175 42.63 -38.19 -7.90
N ASP A 176 42.86 -37.25 -8.82
CA ASP A 176 43.94 -37.37 -9.80
C ASP A 176 45.32 -37.37 -9.12
N GLN A 177 45.52 -36.55 -8.09
CA GLN A 177 46.72 -36.54 -7.26
C GLN A 177 46.93 -37.88 -6.54
N LEU A 178 45.89 -38.42 -5.90
CA LEU A 178 45.96 -39.71 -5.23
C LEU A 178 46.29 -40.86 -6.20
N LEU A 179 45.75 -40.80 -7.43
CA LEU A 179 46.06 -41.77 -8.47
C LEU A 179 47.51 -41.66 -8.93
N THR A 180 48.04 -40.45 -9.12
CA THR A 180 49.46 -40.28 -9.48
C THR A 180 50.38 -40.77 -8.36
N ASP A 181 50.07 -40.46 -7.10
CA ASP A 181 50.86 -40.90 -5.95
C ASP A 181 50.84 -42.43 -5.80
N ALA A 182 49.67 -43.05 -5.95
CA ALA A 182 49.54 -44.50 -5.91
C ALA A 182 50.30 -45.18 -7.06
N GLN A 183 50.28 -44.60 -8.26
CA GLN A 183 51.07 -45.10 -9.40
C GLN A 183 52.57 -45.00 -9.15
N GLU A 184 53.05 -43.90 -8.57
CA GLU A 184 54.45 -43.75 -8.20
C GLU A 184 54.88 -44.77 -7.14
N GLN A 185 54.07 -44.98 -6.10
CA GLN A 185 54.32 -45.99 -5.08
C GLN A 185 54.35 -47.40 -5.67
N ALA A 186 53.42 -47.73 -6.57
CA ALA A 186 53.40 -49.01 -7.25
C ALA A 186 54.65 -49.22 -8.11
N ARG A 187 55.12 -48.18 -8.83
CA ARG A 187 56.39 -48.24 -9.59
C ARG A 187 57.58 -48.52 -8.68
N ARG A 188 57.70 -47.79 -7.57
CA ARG A 188 58.77 -48.00 -6.58
C ARG A 188 58.76 -49.43 -6.02
N ALA A 189 57.58 -49.94 -5.64
CA ALA A 189 57.44 -51.30 -5.14
C ALA A 189 57.84 -52.37 -6.20
N VAL A 190 57.51 -52.14 -7.48
CA VAL A 190 57.92 -53.01 -8.58
C VAL A 190 59.44 -52.96 -8.80
N ASP A 191 60.04 -51.76 -8.73
CA ASP A 191 61.49 -51.60 -8.86
C ASP A 191 62.23 -52.29 -7.71
N GLU A 192 61.75 -52.14 -6.48
CA GLU A 192 62.28 -52.83 -5.29
C GLU A 192 62.15 -54.36 -5.41
N ALA A 193 60.97 -54.87 -5.81
CA ALA A 193 60.77 -56.30 -6.04
C ALA A 193 61.67 -56.85 -7.16
N SER A 194 61.91 -56.04 -8.20
CA SER A 194 62.83 -56.38 -9.29
C SER A 194 64.28 -56.46 -8.80
N GLN A 195 64.71 -55.52 -7.95
CA GLN A 195 66.04 -55.55 -7.32
C GLN A 195 66.22 -56.79 -6.43
N GLN A 196 65.23 -57.11 -5.59
CA GLN A 196 65.26 -58.32 -4.77
C GLN A 196 65.35 -59.59 -5.61
N ARG A 197 64.60 -59.65 -6.72
CA ARG A 197 64.67 -60.78 -7.66
C ARG A 197 66.06 -60.91 -8.29
N ILE A 198 66.69 -59.79 -8.68
CA ILE A 198 68.06 -59.80 -9.20
C ILE A 198 69.02 -60.36 -8.15
N MET A 199 68.95 -59.89 -6.90
CA MET A 199 69.80 -60.41 -5.81
C MET A 199 69.61 -61.92 -5.59
N ILE A 200 68.38 -62.41 -5.51
CA ILE A 200 68.09 -63.84 -5.33
C ILE A 200 68.63 -64.65 -6.51
N LEU A 201 68.47 -64.15 -7.74
CA LEU A 201 69.01 -64.83 -8.92
C LEU A 201 70.55 -64.86 -8.90
N GLU A 202 71.20 -63.78 -8.49
CA GLU A 202 72.65 -63.74 -8.30
C GLU A 202 73.10 -64.79 -7.26
N GLU A 203 72.46 -64.85 -6.10
CA GLU A 203 72.72 -65.88 -5.06
C GLU A 203 72.52 -67.30 -5.60
N LEU A 204 71.42 -67.58 -6.30
CA LEU A 204 71.14 -68.88 -6.90
C LEU A 204 72.16 -69.26 -7.97
N THR A 205 72.65 -68.30 -8.76
CA THR A 205 73.74 -68.56 -9.70
C THR A 205 75.06 -68.86 -9.00
N GLY A 206 75.32 -68.24 -7.84
CA GLY A 206 76.41 -68.61 -6.95
C GLY A 206 76.28 -70.06 -6.46
N VAL A 207 75.15 -70.42 -5.85
CA VAL A 207 74.86 -71.78 -5.36
C VAL A 207 74.95 -72.82 -6.49
N ARG A 208 74.46 -72.50 -7.69
CA ARG A 208 74.57 -73.39 -8.85
C ARG A 208 76.04 -73.62 -9.25
N ARG A 209 76.88 -72.59 -9.26
CA ARG A 209 78.32 -72.75 -9.53
C ARG A 209 78.98 -73.62 -8.45
N ASP A 210 78.60 -73.44 -7.19
CA ASP A 210 79.10 -74.25 -6.08
C ASP A 210 78.67 -75.72 -6.21
N LEU A 211 77.45 -75.98 -6.70
CA LEU A 211 76.92 -77.33 -6.97
C LEU A 211 77.54 -77.99 -8.20
N GLU A 212 77.94 -77.24 -9.24
CA GLU A 212 78.65 -77.75 -10.42
C GLU A 212 80.05 -78.30 -10.08
N GLY A 213 80.62 -77.94 -8.92
CA GLY A 213 81.86 -78.49 -8.38
C GLY A 213 81.71 -79.79 -7.55
N VAL A 214 80.49 -80.29 -7.33
CA VAL A 214 80.22 -81.50 -6.55
C VAL A 214 80.10 -82.72 -7.49
N PRO A 215 80.87 -83.81 -7.28
CA PRO A 215 80.76 -85.00 -8.12
C PRO A 215 79.36 -85.64 -7.98
N ALA A 216 78.83 -86.15 -9.10
CA ALA A 216 77.48 -86.72 -9.25
C ALA A 216 77.20 -87.95 -8.36
N ALA A 217 77.04 -87.77 -7.06
CA ALA A 217 76.79 -88.83 -6.09
C ALA A 217 75.39 -88.79 -5.44
N TYR A 218 74.49 -87.86 -5.83
CA TYR A 218 73.20 -87.65 -5.16
C TYR A 218 71.95 -87.70 -6.07
N GLN A 219 72.03 -88.26 -7.28
CA GLN A 219 70.83 -88.52 -8.11
C GLN A 219 69.96 -89.68 -7.62
N GLU A 220 70.37 -90.41 -6.58
CA GLU A 220 69.59 -91.49 -6.00
C GLU A 220 69.07 -91.13 -4.60
N ARG A 221 67.97 -90.37 -4.54
CA ARG A 221 66.95 -90.53 -3.46
C ARG A 221 65.66 -89.76 -3.75
N LYS A 222 64.72 -90.49 -4.34
CA LYS A 222 63.30 -90.56 -3.95
C LYS A 222 62.41 -89.30 -4.11
N ASN A 223 61.58 -89.34 -5.16
CA ASN A 223 60.12 -89.20 -4.98
C ASN A 223 59.64 -90.23 -3.95
N PRO A 224 58.70 -89.96 -3.01
CA PRO A 224 57.25 -89.80 -3.29
C PRO A 224 56.49 -88.94 -2.21
N PRO A 225 55.14 -88.99 -2.05
CA PRO A 225 54.02 -89.06 -2.99
C PRO A 225 53.10 -87.79 -2.92
N GLU A 226 52.16 -87.72 -3.86
CA GLU A 226 51.03 -86.77 -3.90
C GLU A 226 50.20 -86.82 -2.60
N GLY A 227 50.02 -85.66 -1.96
CA GLY A 227 49.16 -85.46 -0.81
C GLY A 227 48.13 -84.38 -1.10
N SER A 228 46.98 -84.81 -1.60
CA SER A 228 45.79 -83.98 -1.75
C SER A 228 45.41 -83.30 -0.44
N VAL A 229 45.37 -81.97 -0.40
CA VAL A 229 44.39 -81.25 0.41
C VAL A 229 43.93 -80.04 -0.38
N VAL A 230 43.01 -80.28 -1.31
CA VAL A 230 42.02 -79.28 -1.69
C VAL A 230 41.14 -79.11 -0.45
N VAL A 231 41.25 -77.99 0.26
CA VAL A 231 40.15 -77.49 1.10
C VAL A 231 39.38 -76.49 0.24
N PRO A 232 38.20 -76.84 -0.29
CA PRO A 232 37.25 -75.85 -0.77
C PRO A 232 36.44 -75.37 0.44
N LEU A 233 36.73 -74.17 0.94
CA LEU A 233 35.75 -73.44 1.76
C LEU A 233 34.73 -72.81 0.81
N ARG A 234 33.65 -73.56 0.56
CA ARG A 234 32.41 -73.03 -0.02
C ARG A 234 31.69 -72.15 1.03
N PRO A 235 30.81 -71.24 0.56
CA PRO A 235 30.35 -70.03 1.23
C PRO A 235 29.13 -70.29 2.10
N GLU A 236 28.89 -69.41 3.08
CA GLU A 236 27.54 -68.99 3.43
C GLU A 236 27.53 -67.82 4.44
N ASN A 237 26.56 -66.93 4.21
CA ASN A 237 25.94 -65.99 5.15
C ASN A 237 26.66 -64.64 5.36
N GLN A 238 25.99 -63.49 5.31
CA GLN A 238 24.59 -63.12 5.06
C GLN A 238 24.51 -61.57 5.06
N GLN A 239 23.37 -61.05 4.59
CA GLN A 239 22.77 -59.74 4.92
C GLN A 239 23.23 -58.47 4.16
N GLU A 240 22.37 -58.14 3.19
CA GLU A 240 21.58 -56.91 3.14
C GLU A 240 22.03 -55.76 4.06
N VAL A 241 22.35 -54.59 3.47
CA VAL A 241 21.67 -53.33 3.79
C VAL A 241 21.63 -52.47 2.51
N SER A 242 20.42 -52.10 2.09
CA SER A 242 20.15 -51.13 1.02
C SER A 242 20.78 -49.77 1.29
N PRO A 243 20.90 -48.92 0.27
CA PRO A 243 20.58 -47.52 0.49
C PRO A 243 19.52 -47.00 -0.48
N ARG A 244 18.71 -46.11 0.08
CA ARG A 244 17.82 -45.16 -0.58
C ARG A 244 18.61 -44.22 -1.49
#